data_AF-A0A815G1L6-F1
#
_entry.id   AF-A0A815G1L6-F1
#
_cell.length_a   1.000
_cell.length_b   1.000
_cell.length_c   1.000
_cell.angle_alpha   90.00
_cell.angle_beta   90.00
_cell.angle_gamma   90.00
#
_symmetry.space_group_name_H-M   'P 1'
#
loop_
_entity.id
_entity.type
_entity.pdbx_description
1 polymer ?
#
loop_
_entity_poly.entity_id
_entity_poly.type
_entity_poly.pdbx_seq_one_letter_code
_entity_poly.pdbx_strand_id
1 'polypeptide(L)'
;MRRDRCIAIWNEASTIEPGLHDFVIQATVLIKQLDTLCMHAVTYGQNKISLSAQFKSFKRSYASDTACPILIPIQSQMQVCLPPPPVRFSLSTTAAHVQQHTLNADLPSDAAVKLTAMANKQGQLGRTTARKNAPAAATTTAAKVQQKTYYDARHQPFPDAVVTILSFDDTIDVLSSLQRPKKIVIRGSDGQAYPFLCKSQDDLRVDSRCLDFCHLFNKCLKKNSETRRRQLNIRTYAVYPINERCGLIEWLPNLCTFRSLVTKFYRQRSSNFSEVSNREIKVYGNSKDKTKEARYNDFLKLLAFHQPAVFHQYFFAAYPDPNRWYITRMNFVRSTAVMSMIGYIMGLGDRHCENILIDTCTGETVHVDFNCLFNKGLTFEIPEKVPFRLTHNIVDGMGTLGVEGVFRKTCEIILHLIRDERELLVSVLKTFIYDPLVEWKSATREEVAIMKKQQIEGGEVVNMKAQTHVRNILERVRGYCTDELTGKRVVLPLSVEGQVDHLIQQATSNELLCQMFIGWAAYL
;
A
#
# COMPACT_ATOMS: atom_id res chain seq x y z
N MET A 1 -29.34 -2.82 -9.67
CA MET A 1 -28.63 -3.95 -9.04
C MET A 1 -27.81 -3.56 -7.80
N ARG A 2 -26.75 -2.72 -7.89
CA ARG A 2 -25.95 -2.35 -6.70
C ARG A 2 -26.76 -1.59 -5.65
N ARG A 3 -27.44 -0.52 -6.08
CA ARG A 3 -28.35 0.27 -5.24
C ARG A 3 -29.34 -0.63 -4.47
N ASP A 4 -29.99 -1.55 -5.19
CA ASP A 4 -31.04 -2.41 -4.61
C ASP A 4 -30.46 -3.43 -3.62
N ARG A 5 -29.30 -4.04 -3.94
CA ARG A 5 -28.61 -4.94 -3.01
C ARG A 5 -28.16 -4.22 -1.75
N CYS A 6 -27.60 -3.02 -1.89
CA CYS A 6 -27.17 -2.29 -0.72
C CYS A 6 -28.40 -1.88 0.12
N ILE A 7 -29.51 -1.42 -0.49
CA ILE A 7 -30.78 -1.17 0.22
C ILE A 7 -31.27 -2.42 0.95
N ALA A 8 -31.18 -3.61 0.32
CA ALA A 8 -31.55 -4.86 0.98
C ALA A 8 -30.69 -5.14 2.23
N ILE A 9 -29.36 -4.97 2.14
CA ILE A 9 -28.43 -5.12 3.27
C ILE A 9 -28.79 -4.12 4.38
N TRP A 10 -29.11 -2.87 4.03
CA TRP A 10 -29.50 -1.86 5.02
C TRP A 10 -30.83 -2.16 5.67
N ASN A 11 -31.81 -2.65 4.92
CA ASN A 11 -33.09 -3.04 5.49
C ASN A 11 -32.90 -4.17 6.49
N GLU A 12 -32.08 -5.17 6.17
CA GLU A 12 -31.74 -6.26 7.09
C GLU A 12 -30.98 -5.76 8.32
N ALA A 13 -29.95 -4.93 8.15
CA ALA A 13 -29.20 -4.36 9.28
C ALA A 13 -30.09 -3.49 10.20
N SER A 14 -31.03 -2.72 9.63
CA SER A 14 -31.96 -1.89 10.39
C SER A 14 -32.96 -2.73 11.21
N THR A 15 -33.23 -3.99 10.81
CA THR A 15 -34.04 -4.89 11.64
C THR A 15 -33.30 -5.36 12.89
N ILE A 16 -31.97 -5.41 12.85
CA ILE A 16 -31.12 -5.87 13.95
C ILE A 16 -30.85 -4.74 14.94
N GLU A 17 -30.59 -3.53 14.44
CA GLU A 17 -30.26 -2.37 15.27
C GLU A 17 -31.05 -1.12 14.82
N PRO A 18 -32.14 -0.76 15.53
CA PRO A 18 -33.01 0.35 15.12
C PRO A 18 -32.30 1.72 15.08
N GLY A 19 -31.32 1.95 15.96
CA GLY A 19 -30.53 3.19 16.01
C GLY A 19 -29.65 3.41 14.79
N LEU A 20 -29.38 2.36 14.00
CA LEU A 20 -28.59 2.44 12.78
C LEU A 20 -29.31 3.20 11.67
N HIS A 21 -30.65 3.24 11.69
CA HIS A 21 -31.44 3.90 10.65
C HIS A 21 -31.17 5.40 10.57
N ASP A 22 -31.21 6.09 11.72
CA ASP A 22 -30.95 7.53 11.80
C ASP A 22 -29.50 7.85 11.42
N PHE A 23 -28.56 6.99 11.81
CA PHE A 23 -27.15 7.12 11.41
C PHE A 23 -26.97 7.04 9.89
N VAL A 24 -27.64 6.08 9.22
CA VAL A 24 -27.58 5.92 7.76
C VAL A 24 -28.18 7.14 7.04
N ILE A 25 -29.27 7.71 7.56
CA ILE A 25 -29.86 8.93 7.01
C ILE A 25 -28.86 10.08 7.11
N GLN A 26 -28.26 10.30 8.29
CA GLN A 26 -27.26 11.35 8.49
C GLN A 26 -26.04 11.17 7.59
N ALA A 27 -25.53 9.93 7.48
CA ALA A 27 -24.41 9.59 6.60
C ALA A 27 -24.75 9.84 5.12
N THR A 28 -25.97 9.53 4.70
CA THR A 28 -26.43 9.77 3.32
C THR A 28 -26.49 11.28 3.02
N VAL A 29 -26.95 12.10 3.97
CA VAL A 29 -26.97 13.56 3.83
C VAL A 29 -25.54 14.09 3.72
N LEU A 30 -24.63 13.65 4.60
CA LEU A 30 -23.22 14.02 4.56
C LEU A 30 -22.60 13.69 3.19
N ILE A 31 -22.77 12.45 2.72
CA ILE A 31 -22.21 11.99 1.45
C ILE A 31 -22.75 12.79 0.26
N LYS A 32 -24.07 13.07 0.21
CA LYS A 32 -24.66 13.90 -0.86
C LYS A 32 -24.07 15.31 -0.88
N GLN A 33 -23.86 15.89 0.29
CA GLN A 33 -23.29 17.23 0.37
C GLN A 33 -21.80 17.24 0.00
N LEU A 34 -21.03 16.24 0.44
CA LEU A 34 -19.63 16.06 0.04
C LEU A 34 -19.50 15.83 -1.47
N ASP A 35 -20.38 15.04 -2.08
CA ASP A 35 -20.41 14.84 -3.54
C ASP A 35 -20.68 16.16 -4.27
N THR A 36 -21.66 16.94 -3.79
CA THR A 36 -21.98 18.26 -4.36
C THR A 36 -20.76 19.20 -4.26
N LEU A 37 -20.06 19.18 -3.14
CA LEU A 37 -18.82 19.94 -2.93
C LEU A 37 -17.70 19.48 -3.86
N CYS A 38 -17.50 18.17 -4.01
CA CYS A 38 -16.51 17.59 -4.91
C CYS A 38 -16.78 17.99 -6.37
N MET A 39 -18.04 17.95 -6.81
CA MET A 39 -18.46 18.25 -8.18
C MET A 39 -18.61 19.75 -8.47
N HIS A 40 -18.58 20.62 -7.46
CA HIS A 40 -18.71 22.07 -7.68
C HIS A 40 -17.65 22.60 -8.64
N ALA A 41 -18.10 23.26 -9.71
CA ALA A 41 -17.21 23.86 -10.70
C ALA A 41 -16.51 25.07 -10.09
N VAL A 42 -15.18 25.13 -10.24
CA VAL A 42 -14.40 26.26 -9.74
C VAL A 42 -14.06 27.20 -10.89
N THR A 43 -14.37 28.48 -10.73
CA THR A 43 -14.03 29.53 -11.71
C THR A 43 -12.52 29.66 -11.84
N TYR A 44 -12.03 30.00 -13.04
CA TYR A 44 -10.60 30.17 -13.28
C TYR A 44 -10.02 31.27 -12.37
N GLY A 45 -8.93 30.98 -11.64
CA GLY A 45 -8.27 31.90 -10.71
C GLY A 45 -8.83 31.91 -9.27
N GLN A 46 -9.89 31.16 -8.98
CA GLN A 46 -10.42 31.05 -7.62
C GLN A 46 -9.61 30.04 -6.80
N ASN A 47 -8.78 30.54 -5.89
CA ASN A 47 -7.93 29.71 -5.02
C ASN A 47 -8.60 29.34 -3.69
N LYS A 48 -9.71 29.99 -3.33
CA LYS A 48 -10.46 29.76 -2.09
C LYS A 48 -11.96 29.73 -2.33
N ILE A 49 -12.64 28.82 -1.66
CA ILE A 49 -14.10 28.71 -1.61
C ILE A 49 -14.53 28.86 -0.15
N SER A 50 -15.59 29.64 0.09
CA SER A 50 -16.21 29.74 1.41
C SER A 50 -17.46 28.87 1.48
N LEU A 51 -17.51 27.95 2.44
CA LEU A 51 -18.68 27.12 2.72
C LEU A 51 -19.89 27.97 3.10
N SER A 52 -19.73 29.02 3.90
CA SER A 52 -20.83 29.91 4.28
C SER A 52 -21.40 30.71 3.12
N ALA A 53 -20.60 31.01 2.09
CA ALA A 53 -21.06 31.74 0.93
C ALA A 53 -21.81 30.83 -0.05
N GLN A 54 -21.22 29.68 -0.40
CA GLN A 54 -21.69 28.83 -1.51
C GLN A 54 -22.49 27.60 -1.05
N PHE A 55 -22.34 27.16 0.20
CA PHE A 55 -22.94 25.94 0.76
C PHE A 55 -23.59 26.20 2.13
N LYS A 56 -24.48 27.21 2.20
CA LYS A 56 -25.16 27.62 3.44
C LYS A 56 -25.87 26.46 4.16
N SER A 57 -26.47 25.53 3.41
CA SER A 57 -27.13 24.35 3.96
C SER A 57 -26.13 23.38 4.60
N PHE A 58 -24.98 23.15 3.96
CA PHE A 58 -23.91 22.30 4.49
C PHE A 58 -23.39 22.85 5.81
N LYS A 59 -23.05 24.14 5.86
CA LYS A 59 -22.54 24.76 7.09
C LYS A 59 -23.59 24.73 8.21
N ARG A 60 -24.86 25.00 7.90
CA ARG A 60 -25.94 25.00 8.89
C ARG A 60 -26.17 23.61 9.50
N SER A 61 -26.03 22.54 8.71
CA SER A 61 -26.16 21.15 9.21
C SER A 61 -25.10 20.74 10.23
N TYR A 62 -23.94 21.40 10.23
CA TYR A 62 -22.81 21.12 11.14
C TYR A 62 -22.37 22.35 11.94
N ALA A 63 -23.31 23.29 12.17
CA ALA A 63 -23.08 24.50 12.95
C ALA A 63 -23.47 24.33 14.44
N SER A 64 -24.19 23.26 14.80
CA SER A 64 -24.54 22.98 16.19
C SER A 64 -23.38 22.28 16.91
N ASP A 65 -23.14 22.61 18.18
CA ASP A 65 -22.13 21.99 19.05
C ASP A 65 -22.38 20.50 19.34
N THR A 66 -23.45 19.92 18.79
CA THR A 66 -23.74 18.49 18.85
C THR A 66 -22.86 17.75 17.84
N ALA A 67 -21.85 17.03 18.34
CA ALA A 67 -21.02 16.17 17.52
C ALA A 67 -21.87 15.21 16.69
N CYS A 68 -21.58 15.13 15.38
CA CYS A 68 -22.20 14.12 14.52
C CYS A 68 -21.73 12.73 15.00
N PRO A 69 -22.59 11.72 15.12
CA PRO A 69 -22.17 10.37 15.52
C PRO A 69 -21.22 9.71 14.50
N ILE A 70 -21.05 10.32 13.33
CA ILE A 70 -20.16 9.85 12.28
C ILE A 70 -18.71 10.11 12.66
N LEU A 71 -17.90 9.05 12.58
CA LEU A 71 -16.47 9.08 12.86
C LEU A 71 -15.72 9.85 11.76
N ILE A 72 -14.61 10.49 12.14
CA ILE A 72 -13.70 11.03 11.13
C ILE A 72 -13.04 9.84 10.41
N PRO A 73 -13.09 9.82 9.07
CA PRO A 73 -12.53 8.73 8.29
C PRO A 73 -11.00 8.93 8.17
N ILE A 74 -10.26 8.89 9.28
CA ILE A 74 -8.78 8.90 9.29
C ILE A 74 -8.23 7.48 9.38
N GLN A 75 -7.04 7.29 8.83
CA GLN A 75 -6.40 5.98 8.85
C GLN A 75 -6.22 5.41 10.27
N SER A 76 -5.82 6.23 11.24
CA SER A 76 -5.58 5.77 12.61
C SER A 76 -6.80 5.14 13.29
N GLN A 77 -8.01 5.49 12.85
CA GLN A 77 -9.27 5.01 13.43
C GLN A 77 -9.86 3.83 12.68
N MET A 78 -9.57 3.74 11.38
CA MET A 78 -10.13 2.70 10.52
C MET A 78 -9.21 1.47 10.42
N GLN A 79 -8.05 1.50 11.07
CA GLN A 79 -7.17 0.34 11.18
C GLN A 79 -7.63 -0.59 12.31
N VAL A 80 -8.02 -1.80 11.93
CA VAL A 80 -8.27 -2.88 12.88
C VAL A 80 -6.94 -3.36 13.47
N CYS A 81 -6.77 -3.12 14.77
CA CYS A 81 -5.72 -3.74 15.57
C CYS A 81 -5.96 -5.26 15.57
N LEU A 82 -4.97 -6.04 15.14
CA LEU A 82 -5.06 -7.49 15.22
C LEU A 82 -4.83 -7.93 16.67
N PRO A 83 -5.44 -9.05 17.10
CA PRO A 83 -5.16 -9.60 18.42
C PRO A 83 -3.67 -9.96 18.50
N PRO A 84 -3.03 -9.77 19.68
CA PRO A 84 -1.67 -10.22 19.88
C PRO A 84 -1.60 -11.73 19.56
N PRO A 85 -0.50 -12.22 18.95
CA PRO A 85 -0.36 -13.65 18.71
C PRO A 85 -0.49 -14.39 20.04
N PRO A 86 -1.15 -15.56 20.08
CA PRO A 86 -1.31 -16.30 21.31
C PRO A 86 0.06 -16.53 21.92
N VAL A 87 0.23 -16.09 23.17
CA VAL A 87 1.40 -16.43 23.98
C VAL A 87 1.37 -17.96 24.07
N ARG A 88 2.18 -18.63 23.26
CA ARG A 88 2.50 -20.03 23.50
C ARG A 88 3.28 -20.03 24.80
N PHE A 89 2.59 -20.25 25.91
CA PHE A 89 3.24 -20.84 27.06
C PHE A 89 3.74 -22.20 26.60
N SER A 90 5.02 -22.27 26.21
CA SER A 90 5.72 -23.54 26.28
C SER A 90 5.64 -23.94 27.74
N LEU A 91 4.79 -24.93 28.05
CA LEU A 91 5.01 -25.73 29.24
C LEU A 91 6.39 -26.37 29.04
N SER A 92 7.43 -25.67 29.46
CA SER A 92 8.76 -26.23 29.59
C SER A 92 8.60 -27.40 30.55
N THR A 93 8.80 -28.62 30.04
CA THR A 93 8.85 -29.85 30.83
C THR A 93 10.15 -29.90 31.65
N THR A 94 10.38 -28.86 32.45
CA THR A 94 11.51 -28.67 33.37
C THR A 94 10.99 -28.25 34.74
N ALA A 95 9.85 -28.82 35.16
CA ALA A 95 9.34 -28.75 36.53
C ALA A 95 9.38 -30.11 37.24
N ALA A 96 10.26 -31.02 36.81
CA ALA A 96 10.47 -32.32 37.45
C ALA A 96 11.94 -32.64 37.78
N HIS A 97 12.89 -31.72 37.56
CA HIS A 97 14.32 -31.99 37.77
C HIS A 97 15.14 -30.79 38.23
N VAL A 98 14.61 -29.95 39.13
CA VAL A 98 15.43 -29.03 39.95
C VAL A 98 14.73 -28.78 41.29
N GLN A 99 14.74 -29.78 42.18
CA GLN A 99 14.55 -29.58 43.63
C GLN A 99 15.02 -30.83 44.39
N GLN A 100 16.25 -31.26 44.11
CA GLN A 100 17.00 -32.18 44.96
C GLN A 100 18.46 -31.72 44.93
N HIS A 101 18.76 -30.66 45.68
CA HIS A 101 20.08 -30.39 46.27
C HIS A 101 20.03 -29.06 47.01
N THR A 102 19.43 -29.06 48.19
CA THR A 102 19.81 -28.24 49.35
C THR A 102 18.87 -28.62 50.46
N LEU A 103 19.34 -29.51 51.33
CA LEU A 103 19.11 -29.52 52.78
C LEU A 103 19.78 -30.80 53.31
N ASN A 104 21.05 -30.64 53.69
CA ASN A 104 21.69 -31.47 54.71
C ASN A 104 20.74 -31.48 55.92
N ALA A 105 20.25 -32.66 56.30
CA ALA A 105 20.86 -33.51 57.31
C ALA A 105 20.80 -32.86 58.70
N ASP A 106 19.71 -33.13 59.42
CA ASP A 106 19.73 -33.35 60.86
C ASP A 106 18.54 -34.24 61.26
N LEU A 107 18.89 -35.28 62.02
CA LEU A 107 18.07 -36.20 62.82
C LEU A 107 17.52 -37.51 62.19
N PRO A 108 17.44 -38.60 63.00
CA PRO A 108 17.62 -39.96 62.55
C PRO A 108 16.34 -40.83 62.59
N SER A 109 16.44 -41.93 61.85
CA SER A 109 15.81 -43.26 62.04
C SER A 109 14.53 -43.38 62.87
N ASP A 110 13.44 -43.80 62.21
CA ASP A 110 12.86 -45.10 62.55
C ASP A 110 11.96 -45.68 61.46
N ALA A 111 12.05 -47.00 61.32
CA ALA A 111 11.11 -47.91 60.67
C ALA A 111 10.90 -47.81 59.14
N ALA A 112 11.83 -48.44 58.43
CA ALA A 112 11.47 -49.30 57.31
C ALA A 112 10.45 -50.37 57.75
N VAL A 113 9.55 -50.77 56.85
CA VAL A 113 9.04 -52.15 56.59
C VAL A 113 7.58 -52.13 56.09
N LYS A 114 7.35 -52.79 54.95
CA LYS A 114 6.11 -53.06 54.18
C LYS A 114 5.84 -52.01 53.08
N LEU A 115 5.82 -52.30 51.78
CA LEU A 115 5.62 -53.56 51.06
C LEU A 115 6.30 -53.48 49.70
N THR A 116 7.35 -54.27 49.52
CA THR A 116 7.78 -54.78 48.22
C THR A 116 7.01 -56.07 47.99
N ALA A 117 6.09 -56.09 47.02
CA ALA A 117 5.58 -57.32 46.45
C ALA A 117 5.21 -57.09 44.98
N MET A 118 5.88 -57.85 44.11
CA MET A 118 5.45 -58.22 42.76
C MET A 118 5.74 -57.25 41.61
N ALA A 119 7.02 -57.21 41.26
CA ALA A 119 7.43 -57.12 39.86
C ALA A 119 7.30 -58.50 39.16
N ASN A 120 7.14 -58.43 37.84
CA ASN A 120 7.48 -59.42 36.80
C ASN A 120 6.42 -60.35 36.21
N LYS A 121 6.30 -60.18 34.88
CA LYS A 121 6.10 -61.14 33.76
C LYS A 121 4.94 -60.66 32.87
N GLN A 122 5.00 -60.58 31.54
CA GLN A 122 5.86 -61.17 30.52
C GLN A 122 5.57 -60.42 29.19
N GLY A 123 6.58 -60.22 28.35
CA GLY A 123 6.40 -59.93 26.92
C GLY A 123 6.52 -61.20 26.08
N GLN A 124 5.74 -61.32 25.01
CA GLN A 124 5.78 -62.29 23.88
C GLN A 124 4.50 -62.07 23.03
N LEU A 125 4.35 -62.26 21.72
CA LEU A 125 5.21 -62.38 20.51
C LEU A 125 4.26 -62.52 19.28
N GLY A 126 4.63 -62.00 18.09
CA GLY A 126 4.09 -62.37 16.75
C GLY A 126 2.70 -61.84 16.34
N ARG A 127 2.22 -61.87 15.08
CA ARG A 127 2.77 -61.86 13.71
C ARG A 127 1.55 -61.83 12.73
N THR A 128 1.59 -61.00 11.67
CA THR A 128 1.07 -61.24 10.29
C THR A 128 -0.43 -61.42 9.91
N THR A 129 -0.72 -60.86 8.70
CA THR A 129 -1.69 -61.21 7.62
C THR A 129 -3.08 -60.54 7.50
N ALA A 130 -3.33 -60.10 6.26
CA ALA A 130 -4.54 -59.46 5.74
C ALA A 130 -5.55 -60.47 5.16
N ARG A 131 -6.86 -60.16 5.25
CA ARG A 131 -7.85 -60.51 4.20
C ARG A 131 -9.14 -59.68 4.31
N LYS A 132 -9.69 -59.38 3.14
CA LYS A 132 -10.86 -58.54 2.83
C LYS A 132 -12.20 -59.24 3.14
N ASN A 133 -13.25 -58.49 3.51
CA ASN A 133 -14.51 -58.29 2.73
C ASN A 133 -15.71 -57.78 3.57
N ALA A 134 -16.12 -56.54 3.27
CA ALA A 134 -17.51 -56.06 3.07
C ALA A 134 -18.50 -55.96 4.28
N PRO A 135 -19.64 -55.25 4.16
CA PRO A 135 -19.85 -53.95 4.82
C PRO A 135 -21.07 -53.93 5.77
N ALA A 136 -21.09 -53.05 6.78
CA ALA A 136 -22.28 -52.81 7.58
C ALA A 136 -22.50 -51.32 7.83
N ALA A 137 -23.51 -50.80 7.15
CA ALA A 137 -24.38 -49.66 7.43
C ALA A 137 -23.80 -48.48 8.22
N ALA A 138 -23.59 -47.39 7.50
CA ALA A 138 -23.44 -46.04 8.03
C ALA A 138 -24.66 -45.63 8.86
N THR A 139 -24.43 -45.30 10.14
CA THR A 139 -25.27 -44.37 10.89
C THR A 139 -24.37 -43.21 11.27
N THR A 140 -24.27 -42.23 10.37
CA THR A 140 -23.52 -40.99 10.59
C THR A 140 -24.32 -40.12 11.56
N THR A 141 -24.07 -40.27 12.85
CA THR A 141 -24.42 -39.23 13.82
C THR A 141 -23.52 -38.03 13.51
N ALA A 142 -24.11 -36.95 13.01
CA ALA A 142 -23.42 -35.70 12.76
C ALA A 142 -22.89 -35.13 14.09
N ALA A 143 -21.63 -35.42 14.40
CA ALA A 143 -20.90 -34.73 15.44
C ALA A 143 -20.81 -33.26 15.02
N LYS A 144 -21.58 -32.39 15.69
CA LYS A 144 -21.44 -30.93 15.61
C LYS A 144 -19.98 -30.60 15.92
N VAL A 145 -19.22 -30.23 14.89
CA VAL A 145 -17.92 -29.59 15.04
C VAL A 145 -18.20 -28.27 15.73
N GLN A 146 -17.99 -28.21 17.05
CA GLN A 146 -17.95 -26.95 17.78
C GLN A 146 -16.79 -26.14 17.22
N GLN A 147 -17.08 -25.14 16.38
CA GLN A 147 -16.16 -24.06 16.09
C GLN A 147 -15.82 -23.39 17.43
N LYS A 148 -14.63 -23.67 17.96
CA LYS A 148 -14.06 -22.87 19.06
C LYS A 148 -13.87 -21.46 18.54
N THR A 149 -14.75 -20.55 18.93
CA THR A 149 -14.61 -19.11 18.74
C THR A 149 -13.49 -18.61 19.65
N TYR A 150 -12.32 -18.34 19.07
CA TYR A 150 -11.15 -17.78 19.75
C TYR A 150 -11.24 -16.24 19.84
N TYR A 151 -12.37 -15.69 20.29
CA TYR A 151 -12.45 -14.26 20.60
C TYR A 151 -11.93 -14.03 22.02
N ASP A 152 -10.72 -13.49 22.15
CA ASP A 152 -10.28 -12.93 23.44
C ASP A 152 -11.19 -11.72 23.74
N ALA A 153 -12.05 -11.85 24.75
CA ALA A 153 -13.02 -10.82 25.13
C ALA A 153 -12.36 -9.48 25.56
N ARG A 154 -11.04 -9.46 25.75
CA ARG A 154 -10.26 -8.25 26.09
C ARG A 154 -9.60 -7.60 24.88
N HIS A 155 -9.68 -8.20 23.69
CA HIS A 155 -9.10 -7.59 22.51
C HIS A 155 -10.03 -6.50 21.99
N GLN A 156 -9.58 -5.25 22.08
CA GLN A 156 -10.23 -4.13 21.41
C GLN A 156 -9.66 -3.99 19.99
N PRO A 157 -10.49 -4.23 18.94
CA PRO A 157 -10.04 -4.15 17.56
C PRO A 157 -9.85 -2.70 17.08
N PHE A 158 -10.43 -1.71 17.78
CA PHE A 158 -10.36 -0.29 17.44
C PHE A 158 -9.77 0.53 18.60
N PRO A 159 -9.21 1.72 18.33
CA PRO A 159 -8.73 2.62 19.38
C PRO A 159 -9.85 3.02 20.35
N ASP A 160 -9.52 3.14 21.65
CA ASP A 160 -10.48 3.56 22.70
C ASP A 160 -11.05 4.97 22.48
N ALA A 161 -10.23 5.88 21.92
CA ALA A 161 -10.60 7.25 21.66
C ALA A 161 -11.05 7.40 20.20
N VAL A 162 -12.36 7.26 19.99
CA VAL A 162 -12.96 7.50 18.68
C VAL A 162 -13.27 8.99 18.52
N VAL A 163 -12.89 9.56 17.37
CA VAL A 163 -13.01 10.98 17.06
C VAL A 163 -14.15 11.12 16.07
N THR A 164 -15.15 11.90 16.46
CA THR A 164 -16.33 12.17 15.65
C THR A 164 -16.21 13.50 14.93
N ILE A 165 -16.99 13.68 13.87
CA ILE A 165 -17.05 14.94 13.13
C ILE A 165 -17.78 15.97 14.00
N LEU A 166 -17.07 17.03 14.40
CA LEU A 166 -17.65 18.16 15.12
C LEU A 166 -18.16 19.24 14.15
N SER A 167 -17.29 19.72 13.26
CA SER A 167 -17.63 20.78 12.30
C SER A 167 -16.70 20.80 11.08
N PHE A 168 -17.06 21.58 10.06
CA PHE A 168 -16.24 21.83 8.87
C PHE A 168 -15.74 23.27 8.86
N ASP A 169 -14.46 23.46 8.51
CA ASP A 169 -13.86 24.79 8.44
C ASP A 169 -14.39 25.57 7.23
N ASP A 170 -14.61 26.88 7.38
CA ASP A 170 -15.32 27.67 6.36
C ASP A 170 -14.53 27.82 5.06
N THR A 171 -13.20 27.85 5.15
CA THR A 171 -12.31 28.08 4.01
C THR A 171 -11.84 26.77 3.40
N ILE A 172 -12.16 26.57 2.13
CA ILE A 172 -11.70 25.46 1.30
C ILE A 172 -10.64 25.98 0.34
N ASP A 173 -9.46 25.39 0.37
CA ASP A 173 -8.38 25.74 -0.55
C ASP A 173 -8.54 24.95 -1.85
N VAL A 174 -8.45 25.62 -3.00
CA VAL A 174 -8.44 24.98 -4.31
C VAL A 174 -7.01 24.93 -4.82
N LEU A 175 -6.51 23.73 -5.10
CA LEU A 175 -5.14 23.55 -5.57
C LEU A 175 -5.04 23.87 -7.08
N SER A 176 -3.93 24.47 -7.47
CA SER A 176 -3.60 24.77 -8.86
C SER A 176 -3.11 23.52 -9.59
N SER A 177 -4.02 22.61 -9.96
CA SER A 177 -3.74 21.47 -10.85
C SER A 177 -4.79 21.40 -11.97
N LEU A 178 -4.59 20.52 -12.96
CA LEU A 178 -5.54 20.32 -14.07
C LEU A 178 -6.96 20.02 -13.56
N GLN A 179 -7.07 19.17 -12.54
CA GLN A 179 -8.34 18.74 -11.94
C GLN A 179 -8.85 19.68 -10.83
N ARG A 180 -8.05 20.68 -10.43
CA ARG A 180 -8.38 21.66 -9.37
C ARG A 180 -9.01 21.00 -8.13
N PRO A 181 -8.32 20.04 -7.49
CA PRO A 181 -8.85 19.35 -6.33
C PRO A 181 -9.01 20.31 -5.14
N LYS A 182 -10.00 20.02 -4.29
CA LYS A 182 -10.39 20.91 -3.19
C LYS A 182 -9.90 20.34 -1.87
N LYS A 183 -9.18 21.12 -1.07
CA LYS A 183 -8.75 20.74 0.27
C LYS A 183 -9.76 21.26 1.29
N ILE A 184 -10.45 20.33 1.94
CA ILE A 184 -11.39 20.60 3.03
C ILE A 184 -10.71 20.32 4.37
N VAL A 185 -11.20 20.94 5.44
CA VAL A 185 -10.71 20.69 6.80
C VAL A 185 -11.89 20.31 7.69
N ILE A 186 -11.80 19.15 8.31
CA ILE A 186 -12.79 18.60 9.24
C ILE A 186 -12.26 18.76 10.66
N ARG A 187 -13.04 19.35 11.57
CA ARG A 187 -12.69 19.44 12.99
C ARG A 187 -13.24 18.24 13.73
N GLY A 188 -12.37 17.57 14.48
CA GLY A 188 -12.73 16.45 15.34
C GLY A 188 -13.31 16.88 16.67
N SER A 189 -13.96 15.93 17.36
CA SER A 189 -14.39 16.06 18.75
C SER A 189 -13.21 16.28 19.72
N ASP A 190 -11.99 15.96 19.31
CA ASP A 190 -10.73 16.24 20.00
C ASP A 190 -10.22 17.69 19.80
N GLY A 191 -10.93 18.49 19.01
CA GLY A 191 -10.55 19.86 18.66
C GLY A 191 -9.44 19.96 17.60
N GLN A 192 -8.94 18.83 17.07
CA GLN A 192 -7.90 18.82 16.05
C GLN A 192 -8.48 19.03 14.65
N ALA A 193 -7.66 19.58 13.77
CA ALA A 193 -8.02 19.85 12.38
C ALA A 193 -7.47 18.74 11.46
N TYR A 194 -8.38 18.04 10.78
CA TYR A 194 -8.09 16.94 9.87
C TYR A 194 -8.33 17.38 8.43
N PRO A 195 -7.27 17.70 7.67
CA PRO A 195 -7.41 18.06 6.27
C PRO A 195 -7.70 16.82 5.40
N PHE A 196 -8.57 16.98 4.41
CA PHE A 196 -8.87 16.00 3.38
C PHE A 196 -8.83 16.64 2.00
N LEU A 197 -8.41 15.87 1.00
CA LEU A 197 -8.44 16.25 -0.40
C LEU A 197 -9.65 15.61 -1.08
N CYS A 198 -10.54 16.46 -1.58
CA CYS A 198 -11.64 16.07 -2.45
C CYS A 198 -11.12 16.00 -3.89
N LYS A 199 -10.98 14.77 -4.42
CA LYS A 199 -10.65 14.55 -5.83
C LYS A 199 -11.94 14.40 -6.62
N SER A 200 -12.05 15.12 -7.72
CA SER A 200 -13.18 15.07 -8.64
C SER A 200 -12.73 14.45 -9.98
N GLN A 201 -13.70 13.88 -10.69
CA GLN A 201 -13.53 13.19 -11.96
C GLN A 201 -12.54 12.00 -11.93
N ASP A 202 -12.45 11.30 -10.80
CA ASP A 202 -11.55 10.16 -10.63
C ASP A 202 -12.17 9.05 -9.77
N ASP A 203 -11.86 7.79 -10.07
CA ASP A 203 -12.34 6.63 -9.30
C ASP A 203 -11.27 6.12 -8.33
N LEU A 204 -11.42 6.52 -7.05
CA LEU A 204 -10.48 6.20 -5.99
C LEU A 204 -10.56 4.76 -5.46
N ARG A 205 -11.38 3.88 -6.04
CA ARG A 205 -11.44 2.47 -5.64
C ARG A 205 -10.10 1.77 -5.83
N VAL A 206 -9.41 2.08 -6.92
CA VAL A 206 -8.09 1.49 -7.24
C VAL A 206 -7.07 1.89 -6.17
N ASP A 207 -7.03 3.16 -5.80
CA ASP A 207 -6.18 3.69 -4.72
C ASP A 207 -6.50 3.06 -3.37
N SER A 208 -7.79 3.02 -3.00
CA SER A 208 -8.25 2.43 -1.73
C SER A 208 -7.79 0.97 -1.60
N ARG A 209 -7.97 0.16 -2.64
CA ARG A 209 -7.52 -1.24 -2.65
C ARG A 209 -6.01 -1.40 -2.66
N CYS A 210 -5.27 -0.52 -3.36
CA CYS A 210 -3.82 -0.52 -3.33
C CYS A 210 -3.29 -0.22 -1.91
N LEU A 211 -3.94 0.71 -1.20
CA LEU A 211 -3.60 1.04 0.18
C LEU A 211 -3.99 -0.08 1.16
N ASP A 212 -5.10 -0.77 0.94
CA ASP A 212 -5.45 -1.99 1.69
C ASP A 212 -4.36 -3.06 1.54
N PHE A 213 -3.87 -3.26 0.31
CA PHE A 213 -2.74 -4.16 0.05
C PHE A 213 -1.46 -3.71 0.77
N CYS A 214 -1.13 -2.41 0.71
CA CYS A 214 0.02 -1.87 1.45
C CYS A 214 -0.13 -2.05 2.96
N HIS A 215 -1.35 -1.92 3.50
CA HIS A 215 -1.62 -2.14 4.91
C HIS A 215 -1.45 -3.62 5.32
N LEU A 216 -1.91 -4.56 4.49
CA LEU A 216 -1.63 -5.98 4.69
C LEU A 216 -0.12 -6.26 4.61
N PHE A 217 0.57 -5.62 3.68
CA PHE A 217 2.01 -5.79 3.55
C PHE A 217 2.75 -5.28 4.79
N ASN A 218 2.34 -4.14 5.36
CA ASN A 218 2.86 -3.64 6.64
C ASN A 218 2.66 -4.64 7.79
N LYS A 219 1.55 -5.40 7.81
CA LYS A 219 1.35 -6.49 8.78
C LYS A 219 2.39 -7.61 8.57
N CYS A 220 2.68 -7.97 7.32
CA CYS A 220 3.72 -8.95 6.98
C CYS A 220 5.12 -8.45 7.39
N LEU A 221 5.43 -7.17 7.16
CA LEU A 221 6.67 -6.53 7.57
C LEU A 221 6.86 -6.52 9.10
N LYS A 222 5.78 -6.35 9.87
CA LYS A 222 5.86 -6.41 11.34
C LYS A 222 6.03 -7.83 11.88
N LYS A 223 5.50 -8.83 11.17
CA LYS A 223 5.61 -10.26 11.53
C LYS A 223 7.04 -10.78 11.34
N ASN A 224 7.69 -10.45 10.23
CA ASN A 224 9.06 -10.89 9.93
C ASN A 224 10.10 -10.16 10.81
N SER A 225 11.06 -10.92 11.36
CA SER A 225 12.06 -10.40 12.31
C SER A 225 13.08 -9.46 11.64
N GLU A 226 13.52 -9.77 10.43
CA GLU A 226 14.53 -9.01 9.69
C GLU A 226 14.03 -7.63 9.27
N THR A 227 12.77 -7.56 8.85
CA THR A 227 12.08 -6.34 8.46
C THR A 227 11.74 -5.49 9.68
N ARG A 228 11.25 -6.12 10.77
CA ARG A 228 10.97 -5.44 12.04
C ARG A 228 12.23 -4.84 12.68
N ARG A 229 13.36 -5.57 12.67
CA ARG A 229 14.65 -5.08 13.17
C ARG A 229 15.10 -3.79 12.46
N ARG A 230 14.77 -3.64 11.18
CA ARG A 230 15.09 -2.46 10.36
C ARG A 230 13.99 -1.41 10.34
N GLN A 231 12.89 -1.64 11.08
CA GLN A 231 11.71 -0.78 11.14
C GLN A 231 11.15 -0.45 9.74
N LEU A 232 11.14 -1.44 8.84
CA LEU A 232 10.58 -1.25 7.50
C LEU A 232 9.06 -1.10 7.58
N ASN A 233 8.55 -0.04 6.96
CA ASN A 233 7.13 0.27 6.89
C ASN A 233 6.83 1.06 5.63
N ILE A 234 5.61 0.96 5.13
CA ILE A 234 5.07 1.80 4.05
C ILE A 234 4.19 2.84 4.70
N ARG A 235 4.43 4.11 4.39
CA ARG A 235 3.54 5.19 4.81
C ARG A 235 2.25 5.13 3.99
N THR A 236 1.17 4.78 4.66
CA THR A 236 -0.18 4.73 4.09
C THR A 236 -1.00 5.94 4.54
N TYR A 237 -2.14 6.14 3.88
CA TYR A 237 -3.16 7.14 4.20
C TYR A 237 -4.53 6.56 3.87
N ALA A 238 -5.61 7.15 4.35
CA ALA A 238 -6.95 6.68 4.08
C ALA A 238 -7.56 7.28 2.81
N VAL A 239 -8.30 6.46 2.06
CA VAL A 239 -8.97 6.85 0.82
C VAL A 239 -10.40 6.32 0.82
N TYR A 240 -11.36 7.21 0.55
CA TYR A 240 -12.79 6.93 0.61
C TYR A 240 -13.45 7.26 -0.74
N PRO A 241 -13.69 6.25 -1.59
CA PRO A 241 -14.46 6.45 -2.82
C PRO A 241 -15.92 6.73 -2.46
N ILE A 242 -16.44 7.90 -2.85
CA ILE A 242 -17.84 8.27 -2.62
C ILE A 242 -18.71 7.76 -3.78
N ASN A 243 -18.31 8.06 -5.02
CA ASN A 243 -18.97 7.58 -6.23
C ASN A 243 -17.92 7.09 -7.25
N GLU A 244 -18.31 6.85 -8.49
CA GLU A 244 -17.38 6.43 -9.57
C GLU A 244 -16.59 7.59 -10.18
N ARG A 245 -16.73 8.81 -9.64
CA ARG A 245 -16.15 10.05 -10.14
C ARG A 245 -15.56 10.94 -9.05
N CYS A 246 -15.69 10.60 -7.78
CA CYS A 246 -15.21 11.40 -6.67
C CYS A 246 -14.94 10.55 -5.44
N GLY A 247 -14.09 11.10 -4.60
CA GLY A 247 -13.88 10.60 -3.26
C GLY A 247 -12.98 11.53 -2.47
N LEU A 248 -12.68 11.08 -1.25
CA LEU A 248 -11.85 11.79 -0.29
C LEU A 248 -10.54 11.05 -0.09
N ILE A 249 -9.46 11.82 0.03
CA ILE A 249 -8.13 11.33 0.36
C ILE A 249 -7.68 12.07 1.61
N GLU A 250 -7.19 11.34 2.61
CA GLU A 250 -6.60 11.92 3.81
C GLU A 250 -5.37 12.77 3.43
N TRP A 251 -5.33 14.02 3.89
CA TRP A 251 -4.19 14.89 3.64
C TRP A 251 -3.13 14.67 4.71
N LEU A 252 -1.97 14.15 4.31
CA LEU A 252 -0.85 13.99 5.20
C LEU A 252 -0.09 15.33 5.37
N PRO A 253 0.22 15.74 6.62
CA PRO A 253 1.01 16.96 6.86
C PRO A 253 2.47 16.75 6.44
N ASN A 254 3.18 17.87 6.26
CA ASN A 254 4.64 17.90 6.07
C ASN A 254 5.19 17.21 4.81
N LEU A 255 4.32 16.85 3.86
CA LEU A 255 4.72 16.27 2.58
C LEU A 255 5.15 17.35 1.58
N CYS A 256 6.30 17.15 0.94
CA CYS A 256 6.76 17.93 -0.20
C CYS A 256 7.01 17.01 -1.39
N THR A 257 6.65 17.45 -2.59
CA THR A 257 6.89 16.65 -3.79
C THR A 257 8.38 16.61 -4.13
N PHE A 258 8.86 15.49 -4.64
CA PHE A 258 10.26 15.34 -5.04
C PHE A 258 10.68 16.44 -6.03
N ARG A 259 9.79 16.80 -6.98
CA ARG A 259 10.04 17.90 -7.91
C ARG A 259 10.31 19.21 -7.18
N SER A 260 9.45 19.57 -6.23
CA SER A 260 9.54 20.85 -5.52
C SER A 260 10.85 20.96 -4.73
N LEU A 261 11.27 19.88 -4.08
CA LEU A 261 12.51 19.82 -3.31
C LEU A 261 13.72 19.97 -4.24
N VAL A 262 13.84 19.12 -5.26
CA VAL A 262 14.98 19.13 -6.18
C VAL A 262 15.09 20.48 -6.92
N THR A 263 13.96 20.99 -7.42
CA THR A 263 13.95 22.28 -8.14
C THR A 263 14.37 23.45 -7.23
N LYS A 264 14.01 23.41 -5.94
CA LYS A 264 14.43 24.44 -4.97
C LYS A 264 15.96 24.52 -4.84
N PHE A 265 16.65 23.38 -4.76
CA PHE A 265 18.11 23.37 -4.63
C PHE A 265 18.82 23.73 -5.93
N TYR A 266 18.32 23.30 -7.09
CA TYR A 266 18.87 23.78 -8.35
C TYR A 266 18.73 25.30 -8.54
N ARG A 267 17.61 25.90 -8.10
CA ARG A 267 17.42 27.36 -8.11
C ARG A 267 18.39 28.10 -7.19
N GLN A 268 18.76 27.50 -6.05
CA GLN A 268 19.77 28.08 -5.15
C GLN A 268 21.16 28.09 -5.80
N ARG A 269 21.46 27.11 -6.66
CA ARG A 269 22.72 27.06 -7.42
C ARG A 269 22.72 28.03 -8.60
N SER A 270 21.57 28.23 -9.24
CA SER A 270 21.41 29.17 -10.36
C SER A 270 20.00 29.76 -10.38
N SER A 271 19.88 31.07 -10.16
CA SER A 271 18.58 31.77 -10.12
C SER A 271 17.77 31.61 -11.41
N ASN A 272 18.45 31.49 -12.56
CA ASN A 272 17.82 31.32 -13.88
C ASN A 272 17.57 29.84 -14.24
N PHE A 273 17.85 28.90 -13.33
CA PHE A 273 17.77 27.47 -13.60
C PHE A 273 16.43 27.04 -14.19
N SER A 274 15.30 27.54 -13.67
CA SER A 274 13.99 27.15 -14.19
C SER A 274 13.73 27.62 -15.61
N GLU A 275 14.19 28.81 -15.98
CA GLU A 275 14.03 29.32 -17.34
C GLU A 275 14.90 28.55 -18.32
N VAL A 276 16.16 28.31 -17.95
CA VAL A 276 17.11 27.56 -18.78
C VAL A 276 16.68 26.10 -18.89
N SER A 277 16.33 25.44 -17.79
CA SER A 277 15.79 24.08 -17.79
C SER A 277 14.56 23.98 -18.69
N ASN A 278 13.61 24.92 -18.62
CA ASN A 278 12.45 24.92 -19.51
C ASN A 278 12.82 25.12 -20.99
N ARG A 279 13.86 25.89 -21.31
CA ARG A 279 14.38 26.03 -22.68
C ARG A 279 15.02 24.73 -23.14
N GLU A 280 15.91 24.15 -22.34
CA GLU A 280 16.58 22.87 -22.61
C GLU A 280 15.56 21.74 -22.80
N ILE A 281 14.53 21.67 -21.94
CA ILE A 281 13.43 20.71 -22.07
C ILE A 281 12.66 20.92 -23.38
N LYS A 282 12.44 22.17 -23.83
CA LYS A 282 11.79 22.42 -25.12
C LYS A 282 12.65 22.01 -26.31
N VAL A 283 13.97 22.21 -26.22
CA VAL A 283 14.93 21.89 -27.29
C VAL A 283 15.16 20.38 -27.40
N TYR A 284 15.41 19.72 -26.27
CA TYR A 284 15.83 18.32 -26.20
C TYR A 284 14.68 17.36 -25.85
N GLY A 285 13.60 17.85 -25.25
CA GLY A 285 12.49 17.02 -24.78
C GLY A 285 11.46 16.63 -25.84
N ASN A 286 11.47 17.26 -27.02
CA ASN A 286 10.55 16.91 -28.11
C ASN A 286 11.13 15.76 -28.95
N SER A 287 10.55 14.59 -28.82
CA SER A 287 11.17 13.30 -29.19
C SER A 287 10.23 12.32 -29.91
N LYS A 288 9.01 12.73 -30.29
CA LYS A 288 8.05 11.82 -30.93
C LYS A 288 8.53 11.26 -32.28
N ASP A 289 9.32 12.02 -33.05
CA ASP A 289 9.77 11.64 -34.39
C ASP A 289 11.28 11.31 -34.50
N LYS A 290 12.00 11.26 -33.38
CA LYS A 290 13.47 11.07 -33.36
C LYS A 290 13.89 9.61 -33.23
N THR A 291 14.99 9.24 -33.88
CA THR A 291 15.63 7.92 -33.73
C THR A 291 16.06 7.68 -32.27
N LYS A 292 16.27 6.42 -31.87
CA LYS A 292 16.64 6.07 -30.49
C LYS A 292 17.96 6.72 -30.07
N GLU A 293 18.91 6.78 -31.00
CA GLU A 293 20.25 7.32 -30.82
C GLU A 293 20.21 8.84 -30.65
N ALA A 294 19.38 9.54 -31.42
CA ALA A 294 19.18 10.98 -31.25
C ALA A 294 18.56 11.29 -29.88
N ARG A 295 17.56 10.51 -29.45
CA ARG A 295 16.95 10.65 -28.12
C ARG A 295 17.94 10.41 -26.99
N TYR A 296 18.82 9.43 -27.14
CA TYR A 296 19.87 9.15 -26.16
C TYR A 296 20.86 10.33 -26.04
N ASN A 297 21.33 10.89 -27.16
CA ASN A 297 22.24 12.03 -27.15
C ASN A 297 21.59 13.30 -26.57
N ASP A 298 20.33 13.56 -26.92
CA ASP A 298 19.56 14.69 -26.37
C ASP A 298 19.34 14.53 -24.87
N PHE A 299 19.04 13.30 -24.42
CA PHE A 299 18.93 12.98 -22.99
C PHE A 299 20.26 13.19 -22.25
N LEU A 300 21.40 12.80 -22.81
CA LEU A 300 22.70 13.02 -22.19
C LEU A 300 23.03 14.52 -22.04
N LYS A 301 22.69 15.35 -23.03
CA LYS A 301 22.84 16.81 -22.93
C LYS A 301 21.96 17.38 -21.82
N LEU A 302 20.70 16.94 -21.76
CA LEU A 302 19.76 17.37 -20.72
C LEU A 302 20.22 16.91 -19.32
N LEU A 303 20.71 15.68 -19.20
CA LEU A 303 21.26 15.14 -17.97
C LEU A 303 22.52 15.93 -17.55
N ALA A 304 23.42 16.24 -18.48
CA ALA A 304 24.61 17.04 -18.20
C ALA A 304 24.27 18.43 -17.65
N PHE A 305 23.20 19.07 -18.14
CA PHE A 305 22.71 20.33 -17.58
C PHE A 305 22.21 20.20 -16.13
N HIS A 306 21.60 19.05 -15.79
CA HIS A 306 21.11 18.76 -14.44
C HIS A 306 22.20 18.14 -13.53
N GLN A 307 23.44 17.99 -13.99
CA GLN A 307 24.56 17.56 -13.14
C GLN A 307 25.27 18.78 -12.51
N PRO A 308 25.76 18.66 -11.25
CA PRO A 308 25.70 17.50 -10.38
C PRO A 308 24.33 17.31 -9.74
N ALA A 309 24.06 16.10 -9.25
CA ALA A 309 22.91 15.82 -8.39
C ALA A 309 22.94 16.70 -7.13
N VAL A 310 21.76 17.13 -6.67
CA VAL A 310 21.61 18.11 -5.57
C VAL A 310 20.84 17.56 -4.38
N PHE A 311 20.34 16.33 -4.47
CA PHE A 311 19.38 15.85 -3.49
C PHE A 311 20.02 15.48 -2.14
N HIS A 312 21.31 15.11 -2.10
CA HIS A 312 22.04 15.01 -0.83
C HIS A 312 22.08 16.35 -0.08
N GLN A 313 22.15 17.48 -0.79
CA GLN A 313 22.20 18.83 -0.19
C GLN A 313 20.91 19.16 0.54
N TYR A 314 19.78 18.64 0.06
CA TYR A 314 18.51 18.76 0.77
C TYR A 314 18.59 18.13 2.16
N PHE A 315 19.11 16.92 2.29
CA PHE A 315 19.23 16.27 3.60
C PHE A 315 20.15 17.06 4.54
N PHE A 316 21.28 17.58 4.05
CA PHE A 316 22.17 18.41 4.87
C PHE A 316 21.52 19.73 5.30
N ALA A 317 20.80 20.40 4.40
CA ALA A 317 20.15 21.68 4.70
C ALA A 317 18.92 21.52 5.61
N ALA A 318 18.16 20.43 5.45
CA ALA A 318 16.94 20.18 6.22
C ALA A 318 17.22 19.63 7.62
N TYR A 319 18.33 18.91 7.81
CA TYR A 319 18.66 18.24 9.08
C TYR A 319 20.10 18.56 9.51
N PRO A 320 20.32 19.66 10.23
CA PRO A 320 21.65 20.04 10.71
C PRO A 320 22.24 19.08 11.74
N ASP A 321 21.39 18.42 12.52
CA ASP A 321 21.82 17.42 13.51
C ASP A 321 22.25 16.11 12.81
N PRO A 322 23.48 15.61 13.01
CA PRO A 322 23.99 14.43 12.32
C PRO A 322 23.19 13.15 12.60
N ASN A 323 22.67 12.97 13.81
CA ASN A 323 21.88 11.79 14.16
C ASN A 323 20.54 11.81 13.43
N ARG A 324 19.84 12.96 13.44
CA ARG A 324 18.59 13.14 12.70
C ARG A 324 18.81 13.01 11.20
N TRP A 325 19.85 13.63 10.65
CA TRP A 325 20.24 13.46 9.25
C TRP A 325 20.41 11.99 8.88
N TYR A 326 21.17 11.23 9.68
CA TYR A 326 21.42 9.82 9.43
C TYR A 326 20.13 8.99 9.47
N ILE A 327 19.30 9.15 10.50
CA ILE A 327 18.04 8.43 10.65
C ILE A 327 17.08 8.75 9.50
N THR A 328 16.89 10.04 9.20
CA THR A 328 16.01 10.48 8.11
C THR A 328 16.48 9.94 6.76
N ARG A 329 17.79 9.99 6.47
CA ARG A 329 18.34 9.40 5.24
C ARG A 329 18.10 7.89 5.19
N MET A 330 18.27 7.17 6.31
CA MET A 330 17.96 5.74 6.38
C MET A 330 16.48 5.46 6.12
N ASN A 331 15.57 6.27 6.66
CA ASN A 331 14.14 6.15 6.42
C ASN A 331 13.80 6.40 4.94
N PHE A 332 14.43 7.41 4.31
CA PHE A 332 14.30 7.67 2.88
C PHE A 332 14.71 6.45 2.04
N VAL A 333 15.91 5.92 2.27
CA VAL A 333 16.43 4.77 1.50
C VAL A 333 15.57 3.52 1.70
N ARG A 334 15.17 3.24 2.95
CA ARG A 334 14.35 2.07 3.29
C ARG A 334 12.95 2.16 2.69
N SER A 335 12.25 3.27 2.88
CA SER A 335 10.90 3.47 2.35
C SER A 335 10.88 3.44 0.82
N THR A 336 11.87 4.06 0.17
CA THR A 336 12.03 4.01 -1.29
C THR A 336 12.25 2.58 -1.78
N ALA A 337 13.14 1.81 -1.13
CA ALA A 337 13.40 0.41 -1.50
C ALA A 337 12.15 -0.48 -1.37
N VAL A 338 11.42 -0.37 -0.26
CA VAL A 338 10.19 -1.12 -0.01
C VAL A 338 9.14 -0.81 -1.09
N MET A 339 8.89 0.47 -1.34
CA MET A 339 7.87 0.89 -2.29
C MET A 339 8.25 0.58 -3.75
N SER A 340 9.54 0.64 -4.10
CA SER A 340 10.04 0.27 -5.43
C SER A 340 9.83 -1.23 -5.73
N MET A 341 10.13 -2.12 -4.79
CA MET A 341 9.92 -3.55 -4.97
C MET A 341 8.43 -3.90 -5.07
N ILE A 342 7.61 -3.31 -4.20
CA ILE A 342 6.15 -3.53 -4.24
C ILE A 342 5.54 -2.96 -5.51
N GLY A 343 5.95 -1.75 -5.90
CA GLY A 343 5.54 -1.10 -7.13
C GLY A 343 5.87 -1.96 -8.35
N TYR A 344 7.08 -2.55 -8.40
CA TYR A 344 7.45 -3.47 -9.47
C TYR A 344 6.56 -4.71 -9.53
N ILE A 345 6.32 -5.37 -8.38
CA ILE A 345 5.46 -6.57 -8.33
C ILE A 345 4.02 -6.23 -8.77
N MET A 346 3.46 -5.12 -8.29
CA MET A 346 2.11 -4.67 -8.67
C MET A 346 2.04 -4.09 -10.09
N GLY A 347 3.17 -3.70 -10.68
CA GLY A 347 3.22 -2.99 -11.96
C GLY A 347 2.72 -1.55 -11.87
N LEU A 348 3.10 -0.83 -10.81
CA LEU A 348 2.80 0.57 -10.59
C LEU A 348 3.61 1.46 -11.54
N GLY A 349 2.92 2.18 -12.42
CA GLY A 349 3.48 3.20 -13.31
C GLY A 349 3.09 4.63 -12.89
N ASP A 350 3.28 5.58 -13.80
CA ASP A 350 3.04 7.01 -13.61
C ASP A 350 3.76 7.60 -12.39
N ARG A 351 5.02 7.21 -12.20
CA ARG A 351 5.88 7.63 -11.08
C ARG A 351 6.67 8.90 -11.39
N HIS A 352 5.98 9.91 -11.91
CA HIS A 352 6.57 11.23 -12.14
C HIS A 352 6.88 11.96 -10.82
N CYS A 353 7.70 13.00 -10.86
CA CYS A 353 8.25 13.67 -9.66
C CYS A 353 7.21 14.27 -8.70
N GLU A 354 5.98 14.52 -9.16
CA GLU A 354 4.88 15.03 -8.30
C GLU A 354 4.12 13.92 -7.56
N ASN A 355 4.23 12.65 -8.00
CA ASN A 355 3.56 11.50 -7.38
C ASN A 355 4.43 10.81 -6.31
N ILE A 356 5.66 11.30 -6.13
CA ILE A 356 6.58 10.85 -5.08
C ILE A 356 6.79 12.03 -4.16
N LEU A 357 6.30 11.89 -2.93
CA LEU A 357 6.41 12.89 -1.88
C LEU A 357 7.37 12.40 -0.81
N ILE A 358 7.99 13.35 -0.12
CA ILE A 358 8.89 13.10 0.99
C ILE A 358 8.33 13.84 2.20
N ASP A 359 8.22 13.11 3.31
CA ASP A 359 7.89 13.70 4.60
C ASP A 359 9.11 14.46 5.13
N THR A 360 8.96 15.78 5.26
CA THR A 360 10.02 16.69 5.75
C THR A 360 10.31 16.54 7.24
N CYS A 361 9.51 15.79 7.99
CA CYS A 361 9.77 15.51 9.40
C CYS A 361 10.56 14.22 9.61
N THR A 362 10.22 13.17 8.86
CA THR A 362 10.70 11.78 9.06
C THR A 362 11.64 11.27 7.97
N GLY A 363 11.59 11.86 6.77
CA GLY A 363 12.32 11.43 5.58
C GLY A 363 11.69 10.27 4.82
N GLU A 364 10.51 9.80 5.22
CA GLU A 364 9.84 8.70 4.54
C GLU A 364 9.31 9.13 3.16
N THR A 365 9.41 8.22 2.20
CA THR A 365 8.85 8.41 0.86
C THR A 365 7.40 7.95 0.83
N VAL A 366 6.51 8.79 0.32
CA VAL A 366 5.07 8.55 0.18
C VAL A 366 4.71 8.59 -1.29
N HIS A 367 4.14 7.52 -1.81
CA HIS A 367 3.63 7.46 -3.18
C HIS A 367 2.15 7.83 -3.17
N VAL A 368 1.71 8.64 -4.13
CA VAL A 368 0.31 8.99 -4.33
C VAL A 368 -0.13 8.68 -5.76
N ASP A 369 -1.45 8.70 -5.99
CA ASP A 369 -2.11 8.45 -7.27
C ASP A 369 -1.81 7.04 -7.81
N PHE A 370 -2.58 6.03 -7.43
CA PHE A 370 -2.35 4.63 -7.82
C PHE A 370 -3.18 4.20 -9.03
N ASN A 371 -3.62 5.12 -9.87
CA ASN A 371 -4.46 4.81 -11.02
C ASN A 371 -3.78 3.91 -12.07
N CYS A 372 -2.46 4.06 -12.21
CA CYS A 372 -1.64 3.33 -13.16
C CYS A 372 -1.07 2.02 -12.57
N LEU A 373 -1.92 1.04 -12.30
CA LEU A 373 -1.50 -0.29 -11.82
C LEU A 373 -1.48 -1.35 -12.92
N PHE A 374 -0.82 -2.48 -12.65
CA PHE A 374 -0.80 -3.67 -13.49
C PHE A 374 -0.22 -3.46 -14.90
N ASN A 375 0.82 -2.65 -15.00
CA ASN A 375 1.53 -2.33 -16.23
C ASN A 375 0.73 -1.50 -17.23
N LYS A 376 -0.29 -0.77 -16.78
CA LYS A 376 -0.95 0.25 -17.61
C LYS A 376 0.07 1.26 -18.18
N GLY A 377 1.17 1.53 -17.47
CA GLY A 377 2.25 2.41 -17.95
C GLY A 377 2.91 1.94 -19.24
N LEU A 378 2.96 0.63 -19.51
CA LEU A 378 3.46 0.07 -20.77
C LEU A 378 2.50 0.26 -21.95
N THR A 379 1.23 0.57 -21.67
CA THR A 379 0.17 0.76 -22.68
C THR A 379 -0.03 2.22 -23.09
N PHE A 380 0.71 3.16 -22.48
CA PHE A 380 0.69 4.57 -22.86
C PHE A 380 1.27 4.79 -24.26
N GLU A 381 0.93 5.94 -24.87
CA GLU A 381 1.48 6.34 -26.19
C GLU A 381 3.02 6.30 -26.18
N ILE A 382 3.62 6.78 -25.08
CA ILE A 382 5.03 6.62 -24.78
C ILE A 382 5.13 5.66 -23.58
N PRO A 383 5.56 4.41 -23.78
CA PRO A 383 5.52 3.40 -22.73
C PRO A 383 6.56 3.66 -21.63
N GLU A 384 6.16 3.44 -20.38
CA GLU A 384 7.04 3.49 -19.23
C GLU A 384 7.83 2.19 -19.06
N LYS A 385 9.04 2.15 -19.62
CA LYS A 385 9.87 0.93 -19.66
C LYS A 385 10.70 0.66 -18.40
N VAL A 386 10.95 1.68 -17.58
CA VAL A 386 11.71 1.48 -16.34
C VAL A 386 10.85 0.80 -15.28
N PRO A 387 11.40 -0.15 -14.49
CA PRO A 387 10.60 -0.92 -13.53
C PRO A 387 10.10 -0.08 -12.34
N PHE A 388 10.88 0.92 -11.93
CA PHE A 388 10.52 1.92 -10.92
C PHE A 388 11.46 3.13 -11.07
N ARG A 389 11.16 4.22 -10.36
CA ARG A 389 11.95 5.44 -10.43
C ARG A 389 13.23 5.31 -9.60
N LEU A 390 14.38 5.30 -10.26
CA LEU A 390 15.71 5.32 -9.63
C LEU A 390 16.66 6.24 -10.42
N THR A 391 16.34 7.52 -10.43
CA THR A 391 17.13 8.54 -11.17
C THR A 391 18.36 8.97 -10.37
N HIS A 392 19.31 9.64 -11.04
CA HIS A 392 20.56 10.06 -10.44
C HIS A 392 20.41 10.91 -9.16
N ASN A 393 19.40 11.79 -9.06
CA ASN A 393 19.14 12.52 -7.81
C ASN A 393 18.63 11.62 -6.69
N ILE A 394 17.81 10.60 -7.00
CA ILE A 394 17.35 9.64 -5.98
C ILE A 394 18.53 8.84 -5.45
N VAL A 395 19.42 8.37 -6.34
CA VAL A 395 20.64 7.63 -5.97
C VAL A 395 21.57 8.51 -5.13
N ASP A 396 21.77 9.76 -5.51
CA ASP A 396 22.57 10.74 -4.76
C ASP A 396 22.03 10.98 -3.34
N GLY A 397 20.70 11.05 -3.17
CA GLY A 397 20.07 11.14 -1.85
C GLY A 397 20.35 9.97 -0.92
N MET A 398 20.73 8.80 -1.46
CA MET A 398 21.09 7.63 -0.65
C MET A 398 22.48 7.77 0.00
N GLY A 399 23.31 8.70 -0.49
CA GLY A 399 24.67 8.95 -0.03
C GLY A 399 25.73 8.33 -0.93
N THR A 400 26.97 8.28 -0.43
CA THR A 400 28.17 7.90 -1.21
C THR A 400 28.15 6.48 -1.76
N LEU A 401 27.50 5.55 -1.05
CA LEU A 401 27.34 4.16 -1.50
C LEU A 401 26.23 4.01 -2.56
N GLY A 402 25.39 5.04 -2.75
CA GLY A 402 24.27 5.01 -3.69
C GLY A 402 23.35 3.82 -3.46
N VAL A 403 23.16 3.04 -4.53
CA VAL A 403 22.33 1.82 -4.54
C VAL A 403 22.99 0.64 -3.82
N GLU A 404 24.33 0.62 -3.78
CA GLU A 404 25.16 -0.47 -3.24
C GLU A 404 25.29 -0.35 -1.71
N GLY A 405 24.19 -0.61 -1.01
CA GLY A 405 24.17 -0.60 0.44
C GLY A 405 22.80 -0.91 1.01
N VAL A 406 22.26 0.03 1.80
CA VAL A 406 20.98 -0.16 2.48
C VAL A 406 19.84 -0.35 1.49
N PHE A 407 19.89 0.29 0.32
CA PHE A 407 18.88 0.13 -0.72
C PHE A 407 18.82 -1.31 -1.23
N ARG A 408 19.92 -1.82 -1.82
CA ARG A 408 20.03 -3.20 -2.32
C ARG A 408 19.65 -4.23 -1.24
N LYS A 409 20.21 -4.11 -0.03
CA LYS A 409 19.91 -5.06 1.06
C LYS A 409 18.44 -5.04 1.47
N THR A 410 17.81 -3.87 1.47
CA THR A 410 16.38 -3.74 1.77
C THR A 410 15.54 -4.36 0.65
N CYS A 411 15.88 -4.13 -0.62
CA CYS A 411 15.21 -4.75 -1.76
C CYS A 411 15.25 -6.28 -1.70
N GLU A 412 16.42 -6.87 -1.39
CA GLU A 412 16.57 -8.32 -1.22
C GLU A 412 15.65 -8.87 -0.13
N ILE A 413 15.67 -8.27 1.07
CA ILE A 413 14.84 -8.69 2.21
C ILE A 413 13.35 -8.64 1.84
N ILE A 414 12.92 -7.60 1.12
CA ILE A 414 11.54 -7.43 0.69
C ILE A 414 11.14 -8.48 -0.35
N LEU A 415 11.99 -8.77 -1.33
CA LEU A 415 11.71 -9.83 -2.30
C LEU A 415 11.71 -11.23 -1.66
N HIS A 416 12.58 -11.50 -0.67
CA HIS A 416 12.50 -12.72 0.14
C HIS A 416 11.14 -12.83 0.83
N LEU A 417 10.71 -11.77 1.53
CA LEU A 417 9.41 -11.75 2.19
C LEU A 417 8.25 -11.97 1.21
N ILE A 418 8.29 -11.34 0.04
CA ILE A 418 7.25 -11.51 -0.99
C ILE A 418 7.20 -12.94 -1.53
N ARG A 419 8.36 -13.59 -1.69
CA ARG A 419 8.45 -15.00 -2.12
C ARG A 419 7.95 -15.97 -1.04
N ASP A 420 8.24 -15.68 0.23
CA ASP A 420 7.83 -16.49 1.39
C ASP A 420 6.32 -16.40 1.63
N GLU A 421 5.74 -15.19 1.64
CA GLU A 421 4.32 -14.94 1.90
C GLU A 421 3.50 -14.84 0.59
N ARG A 422 3.98 -15.45 -0.50
CA ARG A 422 3.39 -15.33 -1.85
C ARG A 422 1.91 -15.69 -1.91
N GLU A 423 1.48 -16.70 -1.17
CA GLU A 423 0.10 -17.22 -1.24
C GLU A 423 -0.89 -16.21 -0.64
N LEU A 424 -0.52 -15.60 0.49
CA LEU A 424 -1.28 -14.55 1.14
C LEU A 424 -1.39 -13.32 0.23
N LEU A 425 -0.26 -12.84 -0.30
CA LEU A 425 -0.23 -11.66 -1.15
C LEU A 425 -1.01 -11.86 -2.46
N VAL A 426 -0.82 -13.00 -3.11
CA VAL A 426 -1.55 -13.34 -4.34
C VAL A 426 -3.04 -13.51 -4.08
N SER A 427 -3.45 -14.06 -2.93
CA SER A 427 -4.87 -14.19 -2.58
C SER A 427 -5.55 -12.82 -2.51
N VAL A 428 -4.93 -11.84 -1.86
CA VAL A 428 -5.49 -10.49 -1.78
C VAL A 428 -5.45 -9.78 -3.13
N LEU A 429 -4.35 -9.91 -3.88
CA LEU A 429 -4.28 -9.36 -5.23
C LEU A 429 -5.33 -9.96 -6.16
N LYS A 430 -5.65 -11.26 -6.06
CA LYS A 430 -6.75 -11.87 -6.81
C LYS A 430 -8.08 -11.19 -6.49
N THR A 431 -8.41 -10.99 -5.21
CA THR A 431 -9.66 -10.30 -4.84
C THR A 431 -9.72 -8.88 -5.38
N PHE A 432 -8.60 -8.19 -5.46
CA PHE A 432 -8.50 -6.87 -6.04
C PHE A 432 -8.68 -6.88 -7.57
N ILE A 433 -8.06 -7.84 -8.27
CA ILE A 433 -8.08 -7.89 -9.73
C ILE A 433 -9.46 -8.35 -10.25
N TYR A 434 -10.13 -9.25 -9.53
CA TYR A 434 -11.48 -9.70 -9.84
C TYR A 434 -12.57 -8.76 -9.32
N ASP A 435 -12.23 -7.62 -8.71
CA ASP A 435 -13.22 -6.65 -8.26
C ASP A 435 -14.01 -6.14 -9.49
N PRO A 436 -15.33 -6.45 -9.59
CA PRO A 436 -16.14 -6.11 -10.75
C PRO A 436 -16.40 -4.59 -10.86
N LEU A 437 -16.01 -3.83 -9.83
CA LEU A 437 -16.13 -2.39 -9.77
C LEU A 437 -14.87 -1.68 -10.27
N VAL A 438 -13.74 -2.39 -10.36
CA VAL A 438 -12.50 -1.84 -10.91
C VAL A 438 -12.68 -1.79 -12.42
N GLU A 439 -12.95 -0.59 -12.93
CA GLU A 439 -13.03 -0.34 -14.36
C GLU A 439 -11.66 -0.56 -15.01
N TRP A 440 -11.47 -1.73 -15.62
CA TRP A 440 -10.44 -1.96 -16.63
C TRP A 440 -10.87 -1.29 -17.93
N LYS A 441 -10.97 0.05 -17.90
CA LYS A 441 -11.35 0.87 -19.06
C LYS A 441 -10.31 0.74 -20.17
N SER A 442 -10.56 -0.24 -21.04
CA SER A 442 -10.24 -0.26 -22.47
C SER A 442 -10.52 -1.66 -23.01
N ALA A 443 -11.78 -2.09 -22.95
CA ALA A 443 -12.23 -3.05 -23.95
C ALA A 443 -12.46 -2.27 -25.25
N THR A 444 -11.66 -2.54 -26.28
CA THR A 444 -11.91 -2.03 -27.64
C THR A 444 -13.34 -2.39 -28.07
N ARG A 445 -13.94 -1.61 -28.98
CA ARG A 445 -15.30 -1.90 -29.50
C ARG A 445 -15.45 -3.36 -29.98
N GLU A 446 -14.37 -3.97 -30.43
CA GLU A 446 -14.26 -5.39 -30.82
C GLU A 446 -14.33 -6.34 -29.61
N GLU A 447 -13.63 -6.05 -28.51
CA GLU A 447 -13.71 -6.83 -27.27
C GLU A 447 -15.10 -6.71 -26.62
N VAL A 448 -15.73 -5.54 -26.70
CA VAL A 448 -17.13 -5.34 -26.25
C VAL A 448 -18.11 -6.16 -27.11
N ALA A 449 -17.84 -6.34 -28.40
CA ALA A 449 -18.65 -7.19 -29.27
C ALA A 449 -18.49 -8.68 -28.94
N ILE A 450 -17.28 -9.11 -28.55
CA ILE A 450 -17.00 -10.49 -28.08
C ILE A 450 -17.65 -10.73 -26.71
N MET A 451 -17.55 -9.76 -25.78
CA MET A 451 -18.20 -9.81 -24.46
C MET A 451 -19.73 -9.87 -24.55
N LYS A 452 -20.33 -9.16 -25.52
CA LYS A 452 -21.78 -9.23 -25.80
C LYS A 452 -22.21 -10.58 -26.35
N LYS A 453 -21.36 -11.28 -27.11
CA LYS A 453 -21.63 -12.64 -27.62
C LYS A 453 -21.54 -13.72 -26.54
N GLN A 454 -20.85 -13.45 -25.42
CA GLN A 454 -20.68 -14.35 -24.28
C GLN A 454 -21.66 -14.07 -23.12
N GLN A 455 -22.61 -13.14 -23.27
CA GLN A 455 -23.75 -13.02 -22.36
C GLN A 455 -24.72 -14.20 -22.57
N ILE A 456 -24.32 -15.38 -22.13
CA ILE A 456 -25.25 -16.47 -21.81
C ILE A 456 -25.48 -16.41 -20.30
N GLU A 457 -26.74 -16.46 -19.92
CA GLU A 457 -27.28 -16.31 -18.58
C GLU A 457 -26.45 -17.01 -17.49
N GLY A 458 -26.00 -16.25 -16.48
CA GLY A 458 -25.64 -16.79 -15.17
C GLY A 458 -24.15 -17.06 -14.87
N GLY A 459 -23.20 -16.76 -15.75
CA GLY A 459 -21.76 -16.95 -15.47
C GLY A 459 -21.03 -15.66 -15.11
N GLU A 460 -20.23 -15.66 -14.03
CA GLU A 460 -19.26 -14.60 -13.74
C GLU A 460 -18.43 -14.29 -14.98
N VAL A 461 -18.41 -13.03 -15.42
CA VAL A 461 -17.55 -12.57 -16.52
C VAL A 461 -16.10 -12.75 -16.05
N VAL A 462 -15.49 -13.88 -16.38
CA VAL A 462 -14.09 -14.14 -16.07
C VAL A 462 -13.26 -13.16 -16.90
N ASN A 463 -12.84 -12.07 -16.26
CA ASN A 463 -12.07 -11.03 -16.89
C ASN A 463 -10.74 -11.63 -17.38
N MET A 464 -10.60 -11.92 -18.69
CA MET A 464 -9.38 -12.54 -19.24
C MET A 464 -8.14 -11.66 -18.99
N LYS A 465 -8.30 -10.34 -18.96
CA LYS A 465 -7.23 -9.40 -18.59
C LYS A 465 -6.80 -9.60 -17.12
N ALA A 466 -7.75 -9.84 -16.22
CA ALA A 466 -7.46 -10.17 -14.82
C ALA A 466 -6.55 -11.40 -14.69
N GLN A 467 -6.85 -12.48 -15.42
CA GLN A 467 -6.03 -13.69 -15.39
C GLN A 467 -4.60 -13.46 -15.89
N THR A 468 -4.43 -12.64 -16.94
CA THR A 468 -3.11 -12.25 -17.45
C THR A 468 -2.34 -11.43 -16.42
N HIS A 469 -2.97 -10.45 -15.77
CA HIS A 469 -2.32 -9.65 -14.72
C HIS A 469 -1.90 -10.51 -13.53
N VAL A 470 -2.76 -11.43 -13.06
CA VAL A 470 -2.40 -12.39 -11.99
C VAL A 470 -1.21 -13.24 -12.40
N ARG A 471 -1.18 -13.75 -13.64
CA ARG A 471 -0.05 -14.53 -14.16
C ARG A 471 1.24 -13.72 -14.18
N ASN A 472 1.20 -12.49 -14.69
CA ASN A 472 2.36 -11.61 -14.76
C ASN A 472 2.92 -11.31 -13.36
N ILE A 473 2.05 -11.06 -12.37
CA ILE A 473 2.46 -10.85 -10.98
C ILE A 473 3.12 -12.13 -10.43
N LEU A 474 2.51 -13.29 -10.63
CA LEU A 474 3.06 -14.57 -10.17
C LEU A 474 4.43 -14.86 -10.77
N GLU A 475 4.61 -14.54 -12.06
CA GLU A 475 5.90 -14.68 -12.74
C GLU A 475 6.95 -13.76 -12.12
N ARG A 476 6.62 -12.49 -11.85
CA ARG A 476 7.54 -11.55 -11.18
C ARG A 476 7.90 -11.99 -9.78
N VAL A 477 6.93 -12.45 -8.99
CA VAL A 477 7.16 -12.98 -7.64
C VAL A 477 8.09 -14.21 -7.69
N ARG A 478 7.95 -15.06 -8.71
CA ARG A 478 8.81 -16.23 -8.92
C ARG A 478 10.21 -15.90 -9.46
N GLY A 479 10.47 -14.65 -9.84
CA GLY A 479 11.76 -14.22 -10.37
C GLY A 479 11.91 -14.33 -11.89
N TYR A 480 10.81 -14.50 -12.63
CA TYR A 480 10.84 -14.35 -14.08
C TYR A 480 10.80 -12.85 -14.42
N CYS A 481 11.90 -12.35 -14.99
CA CYS A 481 12.02 -10.99 -15.44
C CYS A 481 11.96 -10.92 -16.97
N THR A 482 11.41 -9.82 -17.48
CA THR A 482 11.54 -9.46 -18.89
C THR A 482 12.66 -8.45 -18.98
N ASP A 483 13.60 -8.69 -19.89
CA ASP A 483 14.57 -7.67 -20.22
C ASP A 483 13.93 -6.64 -21.15
N GLU A 484 13.71 -5.42 -20.66
CA GLU A 484 13.03 -4.35 -21.40
C GLU A 484 13.91 -3.76 -22.53
N LEU A 485 15.23 -3.99 -22.49
CA LEU A 485 16.16 -3.60 -23.55
C LEU A 485 16.07 -4.54 -24.75
N THR A 486 16.07 -5.85 -24.49
CA THR A 486 16.06 -6.88 -25.55
C THR A 486 14.66 -7.40 -25.88
N GLY A 487 13.66 -7.09 -25.06
CA GLY A 487 12.32 -7.68 -25.11
C GLY A 487 12.30 -9.18 -24.82
N LYS A 488 13.44 -9.78 -24.44
CA LYS A 488 13.55 -11.21 -24.19
C LYS A 488 13.16 -11.53 -22.76
N ARG A 489 12.32 -12.55 -22.61
CA ARG A 489 12.01 -13.10 -21.29
C ARG A 489 13.17 -13.96 -20.83
N VAL A 490 13.60 -13.76 -19.59
CA VAL A 490 14.57 -14.64 -18.97
C VAL A 490 13.91 -16.02 -18.81
N VAL A 491 14.52 -17.04 -19.41
CA VAL A 491 13.94 -18.39 -19.50
C VAL A 491 13.92 -19.09 -18.14
N LEU A 492 14.88 -18.77 -17.27
CA LEU A 492 15.01 -19.34 -15.93
C LEU A 492 14.69 -18.28 -14.86
N PRO A 493 14.07 -18.67 -13.74
CA PRO A 493 13.85 -17.75 -12.63
C PRO A 493 15.17 -17.33 -12.00
N LEU A 494 15.34 -16.02 -11.78
CA LEU A 494 16.52 -15.46 -11.12
C LEU A 494 16.46 -15.69 -9.60
N SER A 495 17.65 -15.75 -8.98
CA SER A 495 17.76 -15.62 -7.51
C SER A 495 17.19 -14.27 -7.05
N VAL A 496 16.98 -14.11 -5.74
CA VAL A 496 16.47 -12.84 -5.22
C VAL A 496 17.47 -11.72 -5.51
N GLU A 497 18.74 -11.97 -5.23
CA GLU A 497 19.84 -11.04 -5.46
C GLU A 497 20.00 -10.72 -6.94
N GLY A 498 19.92 -11.75 -7.81
CA GLY A 498 19.99 -11.57 -9.26
C GLY A 498 18.81 -10.78 -9.82
N GLN A 499 17.61 -10.99 -9.28
CA GLN A 499 16.43 -10.19 -9.64
C GLN A 499 16.60 -8.73 -9.19
N VAL A 500 17.05 -8.48 -7.96
CA VAL A 500 17.32 -7.11 -7.49
C VAL A 500 18.36 -6.43 -8.37
N ASP A 501 19.46 -7.11 -8.69
CA ASP A 501 20.53 -6.58 -9.52
C ASP A 501 20.04 -6.19 -10.91
N HIS A 502 19.31 -7.09 -11.56
CA HIS A 502 18.71 -6.85 -12.87
C HIS A 502 17.77 -5.64 -12.86
N LEU A 503 16.92 -5.53 -11.84
CA LEU A 503 15.97 -4.42 -11.74
C LEU A 503 16.64 -3.08 -11.46
N ILE A 504 17.70 -3.06 -10.63
CA ILE A 504 18.48 -1.84 -10.39
C ILE A 504 19.13 -1.37 -11.69
N GLN A 505 19.79 -2.27 -12.42
CA GLN A 505 20.44 -1.94 -13.69
C GLN A 505 19.46 -1.37 -14.72
N GLN A 506 18.26 -1.96 -14.83
CA GLN A 506 17.21 -1.42 -15.70
C GLN A 506 16.70 -0.05 -15.25
N ALA A 507 16.50 0.14 -13.94
CA ALA A 507 16.00 1.41 -13.41
C ALA A 507 17.00 2.57 -13.58
N THR A 508 18.31 2.27 -13.57
CA THR A 508 19.38 3.26 -13.76
C THR A 508 19.88 3.38 -15.20
N SER A 509 19.38 2.56 -16.13
CA SER A 509 19.88 2.55 -17.51
C SER A 509 19.50 3.83 -18.26
N ASN A 510 20.49 4.58 -18.72
CA ASN A 510 20.29 5.78 -19.53
C ASN A 510 19.55 5.49 -20.85
N GLU A 511 19.70 4.28 -21.39
CA GLU A 511 19.00 3.85 -22.61
C GLU A 511 17.49 3.66 -22.39
N LEU A 512 17.08 3.23 -21.19
CA LEU A 512 15.67 3.12 -20.83
C LEU A 512 15.12 4.47 -20.38
N LEU A 513 15.89 5.21 -19.58
CA LEU A 513 15.51 6.53 -19.08
C LEU A 513 15.27 7.55 -20.21
N CYS A 514 16.03 7.51 -21.30
CA CYS A 514 15.83 8.40 -22.44
C CYS A 514 14.56 8.10 -23.25
N GLN A 515 13.97 6.92 -23.10
CA GLN A 515 12.73 6.50 -23.78
C GLN A 515 11.48 6.92 -23.01
N MET A 516 11.63 7.37 -21.77
CA MET A 516 10.52 7.80 -20.92
C MET A 516 9.89 9.10 -21.42
N PHE A 517 8.61 9.28 -21.13
CA PHE A 517 7.93 10.54 -21.41
C PHE A 517 8.60 11.72 -20.69
N ILE A 518 8.77 12.86 -21.38
CA ILE A 518 9.48 14.03 -20.82
C ILE A 518 8.84 14.56 -19.52
N GLY A 519 7.52 14.42 -19.37
CA GLY A 519 6.80 14.78 -18.14
C GLY A 519 7.13 13.91 -16.93
N TRP A 520 7.56 12.66 -17.17
CA TRP A 520 8.10 11.78 -16.12
C TRP A 520 9.40 12.33 -15.52
N ALA A 521 10.10 13.17 -16.29
CA ALA A 521 11.32 13.88 -15.94
C ALA A 521 12.43 12.94 -15.43
N ALA A 522 12.90 12.08 -16.34
CA ALA A 522 13.98 11.13 -16.07
C ALA A 522 15.34 11.78 -15.81
N TYR A 523 15.51 13.01 -16.29
CA TYR A 523 16.70 13.84 -16.10
C TYR A 523 16.78 14.47 -14.70
N LEU A 524 15.77 14.27 -13.84
CA LEU A 524 15.77 14.62 -12.41
C LEU A 524 15.91 13.34 -11.58
#